data_AF-A0A091RWZ9-F1
#
_entry.id   AF-A0A091RWZ9-F1
#
_cell.length_a   1.000
_cell.length_b   1.000
_cell.length_c   1.000
_cell.angle_alpha   90.00
_cell.angle_beta   90.00
_cell.angle_gamma   90.00
#
_symmetry.space_group_name_H-M   'P 1'
#
loop_
_entity.id
_entity.type
_entity.pdbx_description
1 polymer ?
#
loop_
_entity_poly.entity_id
_entity_poly.type
_entity_poly.pdbx_seq_one_letter_code
_entity_poly.pdbx_strand_id
1 'polypeptide(L)'
;ECSQEGHHILYNPYCSTKFDSLELQRTAIQDLVCDHSLPPAWYCFMVDNKPPEMPTRCVEMNKCGTQAPVWLSLKSESLPVPGESQRLTACVAWQVFFGGTKDCCLFQISIAARNCGEFFVYLLQPTQGCMGYCIGELCSAVIVTASCQFQPPSLIHWKLESRNTGRVYLKCTFSHPSSKLPLQYVVVWSRLSTSGKKENIQCDTTLQSFFYIEMNSINLRLGDTVVFCTVTAFMRDTAEQQSLPEESKGFYAGIKFSPESLQIAEDDKEHDLTILSTVPIVCPWHDDLCKITLQLSIEDLASQLLGFPNIALSSCQVDLLQVPCSESSCAAATLTATAVTDFAQDENHISRIRAEPIGWRNLLWGAYTPNDVKVTVQDLPTGNCYSFTDPHIITFDG
;
A
#
# COMPACT_ATOMS: atom_id res chain seq x y z
N GLU A 1 20.78 35.37 11.35
CA GLU A 1 20.09 34.08 11.59
C GLU A 1 20.40 33.02 10.55
N CYS A 2 20.43 33.31 9.24
CA CYS A 2 20.78 32.29 8.22
C CYS A 2 22.30 32.03 8.07
N SER A 3 23.16 32.84 8.71
CA SER A 3 24.60 32.58 8.81
C SER A 3 24.90 31.59 9.94
N GLN A 4 26.05 30.89 9.89
CA GLN A 4 26.46 29.91 10.91
C GLN A 4 26.54 30.50 12.33
N GLU A 5 26.88 31.78 12.49
CA GLU A 5 26.91 32.46 13.79
C GLU A 5 25.55 33.05 14.19
N GLY A 6 24.56 32.99 13.31
CA GLY A 6 23.25 33.61 13.49
C GLY A 6 22.19 32.73 14.16
N HIS A 7 22.47 31.45 14.34
CA HIS A 7 21.57 30.47 14.94
C HIS A 7 22.35 29.44 15.77
N HIS A 8 21.67 28.78 16.70
CA HIS A 8 22.19 27.64 17.43
C HIS A 8 21.79 26.34 16.72
N ILE A 9 22.67 25.34 16.76
CA ILE A 9 22.34 24.00 16.26
C ILE A 9 21.70 23.21 17.40
N LEU A 10 20.48 22.73 17.18
CA LEU A 10 19.79 21.83 18.10
C LEU A 10 19.91 20.41 17.56
N TYR A 11 20.84 19.65 18.16
CA TYR A 11 21.09 18.25 17.81
C TYR A 11 20.56 17.34 18.92
N ASN A 12 19.49 16.59 18.62
CA ASN A 12 19.00 15.55 19.50
C ASN A 12 18.27 14.47 18.68
N PRO A 13 18.81 13.24 18.58
CA PRO A 13 18.23 12.19 17.75
C PRO A 13 16.86 11.71 18.28
N TYR A 14 16.56 11.93 19.56
CA TYR A 14 15.31 11.51 20.18
C TYR A 14 14.12 12.41 19.80
N CYS A 15 14.36 13.61 19.25
CA CYS A 15 13.30 14.57 18.87
C CYS A 15 12.48 14.14 17.63
N SER A 16 12.82 13.02 16.98
CA SER A 16 12.13 12.53 15.78
C SER A 16 10.71 12.05 16.06
N THR A 17 9.77 12.34 15.15
CA THR A 17 8.40 11.79 15.18
C THR A 17 8.34 10.26 15.18
N LYS A 18 9.40 9.55 14.74
CA LYS A 18 9.49 8.08 14.81
C LYS A 18 9.77 7.55 16.21
N PHE A 19 10.40 8.37 17.07
CA PHE A 19 10.82 7.93 18.37
C PHE A 19 9.64 7.84 19.33
N ASP A 20 9.40 6.66 19.89
CA ASP A 20 8.34 6.42 20.88
C ASP A 20 8.90 6.56 22.30
N SER A 21 8.34 7.52 23.04
CA SER A 21 8.78 7.89 24.38
C SER A 21 8.24 6.95 25.46
N LEU A 22 7.35 5.99 25.15
CA LEU A 22 6.71 5.12 26.15
C LEU A 22 7.70 4.26 26.93
N GLU A 23 8.75 3.76 26.27
CA GLU A 23 9.82 3.00 26.94
C GLU A 23 10.64 3.91 27.87
N LEU A 24 11.06 5.10 27.40
CA LEU A 24 11.80 6.08 28.22
C LEU A 24 10.99 6.50 29.46
N GLN A 25 9.68 6.67 29.34
CA GLN A 25 8.82 7.01 30.48
C GLN A 25 8.77 5.91 31.55
N ARG A 26 9.06 4.65 31.20
CA ARG A 26 9.06 3.53 32.13
C ARG A 26 10.45 3.29 32.74
N THR A 27 11.50 3.47 31.96
CA THR A 27 12.86 3.04 32.35
C THR A 27 13.81 4.18 32.68
N ALA A 28 13.61 5.37 32.10
CA ALA A 28 14.55 6.50 32.20
C ALA A 28 13.87 7.86 31.99
N ILE A 29 12.97 8.23 32.91
CA ILE A 29 12.20 9.50 32.86
C ILE A 29 13.10 10.73 32.76
N GLN A 30 14.32 10.68 33.30
CA GLN A 30 15.28 11.79 33.24
C GLN A 30 15.85 12.03 31.83
N ASP A 31 15.71 11.07 30.91
CA ASP A 31 16.21 11.15 29.52
C ASP A 31 15.13 11.65 28.54
N LEU A 32 13.95 12.05 29.04
CA LEU A 32 12.91 12.69 28.24
C LEU A 32 13.41 14.05 27.70
N VAL A 33 13.04 14.34 26.45
CA VAL A 33 13.27 15.64 25.84
C VAL A 33 12.37 16.68 26.50
N CYS A 34 13.01 17.61 27.22
CA CYS A 34 12.37 18.72 27.92
C CYS A 34 13.02 20.07 27.52
N ASP A 35 12.38 20.82 26.62
CA ASP A 35 12.89 22.09 26.09
C ASP A 35 12.53 23.32 26.97
N HIS A 36 12.18 23.10 28.25
CA HIS A 36 11.89 24.21 29.18
C HIS A 36 13.12 25.04 29.52
N SER A 37 14.32 24.48 29.33
CA SER A 37 15.60 25.16 29.55
C SER A 37 16.18 25.78 28.27
N LEU A 38 15.48 25.66 27.14
CA LEU A 38 15.95 26.16 25.86
C LEU A 38 15.87 27.70 25.84
N PRO A 39 16.99 28.43 25.71
CA PRO A 39 16.95 29.89 25.70
C PRO A 39 16.23 30.42 24.45
N PRO A 40 15.57 31.60 24.51
CA PRO A 40 14.95 32.18 23.32
C PRO A 40 16.02 32.58 22.29
N ALA A 41 16.08 31.87 21.17
CA ALA A 41 17.05 32.13 20.10
C ALA A 41 16.60 31.51 18.77
N TRP A 42 17.34 31.79 17.69
CA TRP A 42 17.17 31.10 16.42
C TRP A 42 17.85 29.74 16.48
N TYR A 43 17.12 28.69 16.12
CA TYR A 43 17.61 27.32 16.10
C TYR A 43 17.50 26.72 14.71
N CYS A 44 18.55 26.03 14.28
CA CYS A 44 18.52 25.09 13.18
C CYS A 44 18.55 23.68 13.77
N PHE A 45 17.55 22.87 13.46
CA PHE A 45 17.59 21.46 13.86
C PHE A 45 18.59 20.72 13.00
N MET A 46 19.35 19.80 13.59
CA MET A 46 20.27 18.94 12.85
C MET A 46 20.17 17.51 13.36
N VAL A 47 19.99 16.55 12.46
CA VAL A 47 20.08 15.11 12.74
C VAL A 47 20.84 14.45 11.60
N ASP A 48 21.86 13.64 11.93
CA ASP A 48 22.71 12.96 10.96
C ASP A 48 23.23 13.88 9.84
N ASN A 49 23.69 15.09 10.22
CA ASN A 49 24.17 16.15 9.32
C ASN A 49 23.15 16.69 8.30
N LYS A 50 21.85 16.47 8.54
CA LYS A 50 20.76 16.99 7.71
C LYS A 50 19.87 17.94 8.53
N PRO A 51 19.29 18.99 7.93
CA PRO A 51 18.40 19.92 8.63
C PRO A 51 16.92 19.48 8.52
N PRO A 52 16.35 18.76 9.49
CA PRO A 52 14.93 18.41 9.46
C PRO A 52 14.04 19.63 9.74
N GLU A 53 12.85 19.62 9.16
CA GLU A 53 11.80 20.62 9.41
C GLU A 53 10.94 20.21 10.61
N MET A 54 10.36 21.18 11.33
CA MET A 54 9.30 20.86 12.30
C MET A 54 8.08 20.27 11.58
N PRO A 55 7.44 19.23 12.14
CA PRO A 55 6.28 18.62 11.51
C PRO A 55 5.12 19.61 11.45
N THR A 56 4.48 19.71 10.28
CA THR A 56 3.35 20.62 10.03
C THR A 56 1.98 20.00 10.29
N ARG A 57 1.98 18.74 10.76
CA ARG A 57 0.80 17.94 11.10
C ARG A 57 0.85 17.54 12.57
N CYS A 58 -0.32 17.29 13.15
CA CYS A 58 -0.41 16.85 14.54
C CYS A 58 0.45 15.61 14.79
N VAL A 59 1.27 15.69 15.83
CA VAL A 59 2.08 14.59 16.33
C VAL A 59 1.38 13.97 17.53
N GLU A 60 1.26 12.64 17.53
CA GLU A 60 0.66 11.91 18.66
C GLU A 60 1.48 12.06 19.94
N MET A 61 0.81 12.09 21.09
CA MET A 61 1.46 12.10 22.40
C MET A 61 2.49 10.97 22.56
N ASN A 62 3.49 11.19 23.40
CA ASN A 62 4.58 10.23 23.64
C ASN A 62 5.44 9.95 22.40
N LYS A 63 5.55 10.91 21.48
CA LYS A 63 6.51 10.88 20.37
C LYS A 63 7.59 11.94 20.57
N CYS A 64 8.62 11.93 19.72
CA CYS A 64 9.73 12.90 19.75
C CYS A 64 10.52 12.89 21.07
N GLY A 65 10.57 11.74 21.74
CA GLY A 65 11.29 11.60 23.00
C GLY A 65 10.70 12.41 24.15
N THR A 66 9.51 12.99 24.00
CA THR A 66 8.82 13.78 25.02
C THR A 66 7.43 13.20 25.32
N GLN A 67 6.80 13.66 26.42
CA GLN A 67 5.40 13.35 26.72
C GLN A 67 4.45 14.24 25.91
N ALA A 68 4.83 15.52 25.76
CA ALA A 68 4.03 16.58 25.17
C ALA A 68 4.74 17.13 23.91
N PRO A 69 4.51 16.53 22.74
CA PRO A 69 5.18 16.93 21.51
C PRO A 69 4.68 18.28 21.01
N VAL A 70 5.62 19.13 20.62
CA VAL A 70 5.37 20.45 20.04
C VAL A 70 5.61 20.39 18.52
N TRP A 71 4.58 20.73 17.74
CA TRP A 71 4.60 20.69 16.27
C TRP A 71 4.17 22.05 15.69
N LEU A 72 4.45 22.29 14.41
CA LEU A 72 4.19 23.57 13.76
C LEU A 72 2.78 23.60 13.14
N SER A 73 1.90 24.48 13.62
CA SER A 73 0.57 24.64 13.05
C SER A 73 0.55 25.73 12.00
N LEU A 74 0.30 25.31 10.76
CA LEU A 74 0.20 26.19 9.61
C LEU A 74 -1.20 26.80 9.44
N LYS A 75 -2.24 26.30 10.12
CA LYS A 75 -3.64 26.73 9.95
C LYS A 75 -4.03 26.81 8.46
N SER A 76 -4.02 28.01 7.87
CA SER A 76 -4.31 28.31 6.46
C SER A 76 -3.15 29.03 5.74
N GLU A 77 -1.99 29.13 6.38
CA GLU A 77 -0.78 29.77 5.87
C GLU A 77 0.20 28.71 5.35
N SER A 78 1.02 29.03 4.36
CA SER A 78 2.14 28.17 3.95
C SER A 78 3.38 28.46 4.79
N LEU A 79 4.40 27.59 4.71
CA LEU A 79 5.74 27.95 5.19
C LEU A 79 6.28 29.18 4.43
N PRO A 80 7.19 29.96 5.05
CA PRO A 80 7.77 31.13 4.41
C PRO A 80 8.57 30.74 3.17
N VAL A 81 8.49 31.58 2.14
CA VAL A 81 9.30 31.41 0.92
C VAL A 81 10.77 31.77 1.19
N PRO A 82 11.73 31.30 0.37
CA PRO A 82 13.15 31.57 0.59
C PRO A 82 13.46 33.05 0.79
N GLY A 83 14.16 33.36 1.89
CA GLY A 83 14.53 34.72 2.28
C GLY A 83 13.53 35.41 3.22
N GLU A 84 12.28 34.91 3.32
CA GLU A 84 11.22 35.47 4.16
C GLU A 84 11.22 34.86 5.58
N SER A 85 10.77 35.67 6.55
CA SER A 85 10.49 35.26 7.92
C SER A 85 9.02 35.46 8.23
N GLN A 86 8.36 34.44 8.78
CA GLN A 86 6.94 34.45 9.10
C GLN A 86 6.71 34.04 10.55
N ARG A 87 5.79 34.74 11.23
CA ARG A 87 5.34 34.36 12.58
C ARG A 87 4.30 33.26 12.47
N LEU A 88 4.53 32.15 13.17
CA LEU A 88 3.68 30.97 13.14
C LEU A 88 3.30 30.55 14.55
N THR A 89 2.36 29.61 14.65
CA THR A 89 1.92 29.04 15.94
C THR A 89 2.43 27.62 16.06
N ALA A 90 3.20 27.31 17.10
CA ALA A 90 3.48 25.93 17.47
C ALA A 90 2.38 25.42 18.41
N CYS A 91 1.91 24.20 18.18
CA CYS A 91 0.86 23.54 18.92
C CYS A 91 1.45 22.40 19.75
N VAL A 92 0.96 22.26 20.98
CA VAL A 92 1.33 21.15 21.87
C VAL A 92 0.20 20.14 21.90
N ALA A 93 0.49 18.89 21.54
CA ALA A 93 -0.47 17.80 21.65
C ALA A 93 -0.49 17.26 23.09
N TRP A 94 -1.65 17.34 23.75
CA TRP A 94 -1.81 16.89 25.12
C TRP A 94 -3.24 16.41 25.40
N GLN A 95 -3.42 15.67 26.47
CA GLN A 95 -4.72 15.20 26.93
C GLN A 95 -4.99 15.68 28.35
N VAL A 96 -6.16 16.29 28.56
CA VAL A 96 -6.59 16.77 29.87
C VAL A 96 -7.43 15.67 30.54
N PHE A 97 -6.89 15.09 31.63
CA PHE A 97 -7.45 14.02 32.47
C PHE A 97 -7.65 12.64 31.80
N PHE A 98 -7.67 11.59 32.64
CA PHE A 98 -7.96 10.20 32.26
C PHE A 98 -9.40 10.07 31.76
N GLY A 99 -9.64 10.37 30.47
CA GLY A 99 -10.94 10.26 29.81
C GLY A 99 -11.32 11.41 28.87
N GLY A 100 -10.55 12.49 28.81
CA GLY A 100 -10.80 13.59 27.86
C GLY A 100 -10.44 13.23 26.41
N THR A 101 -11.03 13.92 25.43
CA THR A 101 -10.60 13.82 24.03
C THR A 101 -9.19 14.39 23.88
N LYS A 102 -8.32 13.68 23.14
CA LYS A 102 -6.97 14.17 22.84
C LYS A 102 -7.06 15.46 22.02
N ASP A 103 -6.45 16.54 22.51
CA ASP A 103 -6.37 17.80 21.78
C ASP A 103 -4.95 17.97 21.21
N CYS A 104 -4.89 18.00 19.87
CA CYS A 104 -3.67 18.17 19.11
C CYS A 104 -3.05 19.58 19.26
N CYS A 105 -3.78 20.56 19.77
CA CYS A 105 -3.29 21.93 19.95
C CYS A 105 -3.81 22.54 21.25
N LEU A 106 -3.61 21.82 22.36
CA LEU A 106 -4.09 22.27 23.67
C LEU A 106 -3.38 23.56 24.13
N PHE A 107 -2.06 23.63 23.93
CA PHE A 107 -1.28 24.83 24.20
C PHE A 107 -0.70 25.39 22.90
N GLN A 108 -0.59 26.71 22.84
CA GLN A 108 -0.06 27.44 21.69
C GLN A 108 1.16 28.23 22.11
N ILE A 109 2.24 28.14 21.32
CA ILE A 109 3.49 28.87 21.52
C ILE A 109 3.72 29.71 20.27
N SER A 110 4.01 31.01 20.44
CA SER A 110 4.31 31.88 19.32
C SER A 110 5.77 31.70 18.92
N ILE A 111 6.00 31.31 17.67
CA ILE A 111 7.34 31.14 17.11
C ILE A 111 7.46 31.93 15.79
N ALA A 112 8.69 32.09 15.30
CA ALA A 112 8.91 32.58 13.95
C ALA A 112 9.74 31.55 13.17
N ALA A 113 9.40 31.32 11.92
CA ALA A 113 10.20 30.51 11.01
C ALA A 113 10.79 31.43 9.94
N ARG A 114 12.06 31.22 9.59
CA ARG A 114 12.70 31.87 8.46
C ARG A 114 13.24 30.82 7.51
N ASN A 115 12.96 30.98 6.22
CA ASN A 115 13.48 30.10 5.18
C ASN A 115 14.83 30.65 4.69
N CYS A 116 15.90 29.91 4.94
CA CYS A 116 17.26 30.27 4.53
C CYS A 116 17.65 29.70 3.16
N GLY A 117 16.69 29.11 2.42
CA GLY A 117 16.92 28.39 1.17
C GLY A 117 17.05 26.89 1.43
N GLU A 118 18.20 26.48 1.96
CA GLU A 118 18.53 25.05 2.18
C GLU A 118 18.00 24.50 3.51
N PHE A 119 17.65 25.36 4.46
CA PHE A 119 17.16 24.97 5.78
C PHE A 119 16.24 26.04 6.35
N PHE A 120 15.44 25.65 7.33
CA PHE A 120 14.65 26.57 8.13
C PHE A 120 15.34 26.82 9.46
N VAL A 121 15.32 28.08 9.89
CA VAL A 121 15.63 28.44 11.27
C VAL A 121 14.35 28.86 11.97
N TYR A 122 14.22 28.44 13.23
CA TYR A 122 13.05 28.69 14.04
C TYR A 122 13.45 29.51 15.26
N LEU A 123 12.78 30.64 15.48
CA LEU A 123 12.88 31.40 16.70
C LEU A 123 12.04 30.70 17.76
N LEU A 124 12.69 29.83 18.53
CA LEU A 124 12.06 29.01 19.56
C LEU A 124 12.05 29.74 20.90
N GLN A 125 11.11 29.35 21.75
CA GLN A 125 10.97 29.86 23.11
C GLN A 125 11.02 28.69 24.11
N PRO A 126 11.45 28.91 25.35
CA PRO A 126 11.38 27.88 26.39
C PRO A 126 9.95 27.38 26.55
N THR A 127 9.76 26.06 26.60
CA THR A 127 8.44 25.46 26.76
C THR A 127 7.94 25.55 28.20
N GLN A 128 6.62 25.48 28.40
CA GLN A 128 6.03 25.47 29.73
C GLN A 128 6.06 24.05 30.30
N GLY A 129 7.02 23.74 31.17
CA GLY A 129 7.22 22.37 31.69
C GLY A 129 7.90 21.46 30.66
N CYS A 130 7.94 20.15 30.94
CA CYS A 130 8.64 19.19 30.07
C CYS A 130 7.82 18.88 28.80
N MET A 131 7.99 19.73 27.80
CA MET A 131 7.51 19.57 26.43
C MET A 131 8.73 19.62 25.50
N GLY A 132 8.64 19.03 24.31
CA GLY A 132 9.77 18.96 23.37
C GLY A 132 9.38 19.36 21.95
N TYR A 133 10.19 20.18 21.31
CA TYR A 133 10.06 20.53 19.89
C TYR A 133 10.37 19.31 19.03
N CYS A 134 9.36 18.87 18.28
CA CYS A 134 9.50 17.76 17.35
C CYS A 134 10.21 18.17 16.08
N ILE A 135 10.96 17.24 15.54
CA ILE A 135 11.46 17.28 14.17
C ILE A 135 10.74 16.23 13.34
N GLY A 136 10.29 16.64 12.16
CA GLY A 136 9.62 15.80 11.18
C GLY A 136 10.60 14.85 10.50
N GLU A 137 10.06 13.97 9.66
CA GLU A 137 10.89 13.17 8.78
C GLU A 137 11.61 14.07 7.77
N LEU A 138 12.82 13.68 7.38
CA LEU A 138 13.40 14.07 6.09
C LEU A 138 12.62 13.40 4.95
N CYS A 139 11.37 13.81 4.82
CA CYS A 139 10.49 13.56 3.71
C CYS A 139 9.98 14.93 3.26
N SER A 140 10.89 15.80 2.78
CA SER A 140 10.48 17.12 2.32
C SER A 140 9.66 16.96 1.04
N ALA A 141 8.35 17.18 1.19
CA ALA A 141 7.53 17.73 0.14
C ALA A 141 8.08 19.12 -0.20
N VAL A 142 9.07 19.19 -1.09
CA VAL A 142 9.59 20.47 -1.57
C VAL A 142 8.61 21.02 -2.60
N ILE A 143 8.03 22.18 -2.27
CA ILE A 143 7.31 23.03 -3.21
C ILE A 143 8.33 23.53 -4.25
N VAL A 144 8.06 23.20 -5.50
CA VAL A 144 8.83 23.59 -6.68
C VAL A 144 8.88 25.12 -6.79
N THR A 145 10.05 25.72 -6.52
CA THR A 145 10.42 27.00 -7.14
C THR A 145 11.44 26.70 -8.25
N ALA A 146 11.08 27.14 -9.46
CA ALA A 146 11.72 26.76 -10.70
C ALA A 146 13.17 27.28 -10.81
N SER A 147 14.15 26.39 -10.97
CA SER A 147 15.30 26.54 -11.89
C SER A 147 16.33 25.40 -11.79
N CYS A 148 15.95 24.22 -12.27
CA CYS A 148 16.76 23.14 -12.89
C CYS A 148 15.97 21.84 -12.75
N GLN A 149 15.20 21.48 -13.78
CA GLN A 149 14.43 20.22 -13.79
C GLN A 149 15.40 19.05 -13.94
N PHE A 150 15.75 18.43 -12.81
CA PHE A 150 16.34 17.10 -12.81
C PHE A 150 15.27 16.12 -13.32
N GLN A 151 15.48 15.56 -14.51
CA GLN A 151 14.46 14.75 -15.17
C GLN A 151 14.15 13.51 -14.34
N PRO A 152 12.86 13.15 -14.19
CA PRO A 152 12.52 11.93 -13.49
C PRO A 152 12.93 10.68 -14.27
N PRO A 153 13.19 9.56 -13.58
CA PRO A 153 13.43 8.28 -14.23
C PRO A 153 12.22 7.87 -15.08
N SER A 154 12.49 7.39 -16.29
CA SER A 154 11.50 6.95 -17.26
C SER A 154 11.45 5.42 -17.38
N LEU A 155 10.37 4.88 -17.98
CA LEU A 155 10.20 3.46 -18.28
C LEU A 155 10.26 2.54 -17.06
N ILE A 156 9.60 2.94 -15.97
CA ILE A 156 9.47 2.09 -14.77
C ILE A 156 8.50 0.96 -15.06
N HIS A 157 9.04 -0.26 -15.09
CA HIS A 157 8.25 -1.48 -15.23
C HIS A 157 8.78 -2.54 -14.27
N TRP A 158 7.88 -3.43 -13.86
CA TRP A 158 8.23 -4.58 -13.04
C TRP A 158 8.31 -5.84 -13.92
N LYS A 159 9.11 -6.80 -13.48
CA LYS A 159 9.21 -8.13 -14.08
C LYS A 159 9.39 -9.18 -12.98
N LEU A 160 8.73 -10.32 -13.14
CA LEU A 160 8.95 -11.47 -12.28
C LEU A 160 10.15 -12.26 -12.75
N GLU A 161 11.05 -12.54 -11.83
CA GLU A 161 12.21 -13.40 -12.06
C GLU A 161 12.24 -14.48 -10.98
N SER A 162 12.35 -15.74 -11.41
CA SER A 162 12.64 -16.86 -10.53
C SER A 162 14.11 -17.23 -10.67
N ARG A 163 14.76 -17.55 -9.55
CA ARG A 163 16.14 -18.07 -9.55
C ARG A 163 16.09 -19.59 -9.32
N ASN A 164 17.11 -20.31 -9.79
CA ASN A 164 17.27 -21.78 -9.63
C ASN A 164 17.14 -22.31 -8.19
N THR A 165 17.05 -21.43 -7.19
CA THR A 165 16.88 -21.72 -5.77
C THR A 165 15.41 -21.91 -5.35
N GLY A 166 14.45 -21.83 -6.28
CA GLY A 166 13.03 -21.98 -5.94
C GLY A 166 12.35 -20.70 -5.46
N ARG A 167 13.05 -19.56 -5.54
CA ARG A 167 12.62 -18.26 -5.00
C ARG A 167 12.14 -17.35 -6.12
N VAL A 168 11.11 -16.56 -5.82
CA VAL A 168 10.50 -15.60 -6.74
C VAL A 168 10.83 -14.18 -6.29
N TYR A 169 11.24 -13.35 -7.24
CA TYR A 169 11.58 -11.96 -7.03
C TYR A 169 10.77 -11.08 -7.98
N LEU A 170 10.34 -9.93 -7.46
CA LEU A 170 9.81 -8.86 -8.28
C LEU A 170 10.95 -7.86 -8.52
N LYS A 171 11.29 -7.68 -9.79
CA LYS A 171 12.33 -6.76 -10.23
C LYS A 171 11.70 -5.50 -10.78
N CYS A 172 11.98 -4.37 -10.14
CA CYS A 172 11.66 -3.07 -10.69
C CYS A 172 12.84 -2.60 -11.55
N THR A 173 12.59 -2.32 -12.83
CA THR A 173 13.59 -1.80 -13.77
C THR A 173 13.18 -0.40 -14.20
N PHE A 174 14.14 0.50 -14.22
CA PHE A 174 13.93 1.91 -14.54
C PHE A 174 15.10 2.43 -15.36
N SER A 175 14.84 3.42 -16.19
CA SER A 175 15.86 4.05 -17.05
C SER A 175 15.89 5.53 -16.75
N HIS A 176 17.04 6.17 -16.97
CA HIS A 176 17.11 7.62 -16.90
C HIS A 176 17.54 8.14 -18.28
N PRO A 177 16.85 9.14 -18.84
CA PRO A 177 17.30 9.78 -20.08
C PRO A 177 18.68 10.42 -19.83
N SER A 178 19.71 9.84 -20.46
CA SER A 178 21.10 10.32 -20.60
C SER A 178 21.59 11.35 -19.57
N SER A 179 22.11 10.89 -18.42
CA SER A 179 23.07 11.67 -17.63
C SER A 179 24.48 11.11 -17.85
N LYS A 180 25.46 11.99 -18.11
CA LYS A 180 26.90 11.62 -18.06
C LYS A 180 27.42 11.53 -16.60
N LEU A 181 26.53 11.64 -15.62
CA LEU A 181 26.83 11.80 -14.19
C LEU A 181 26.42 10.54 -13.42
N PRO A 182 27.16 10.16 -12.36
CA PRO A 182 26.83 9.00 -11.53
C PRO A 182 25.56 9.26 -10.72
N LEU A 183 24.46 8.66 -11.17
CA LEU A 183 23.16 8.72 -10.50
C LEU A 183 23.05 7.68 -9.40
N GLN A 184 22.27 8.02 -8.38
CA GLN A 184 21.72 7.10 -7.40
C GLN A 184 20.20 7.16 -7.45
N TYR A 185 19.59 6.06 -7.03
CA TYR A 185 18.15 5.90 -7.03
C TYR A 185 17.68 5.48 -5.64
N VAL A 186 16.67 6.16 -5.13
CA VAL A 186 15.86 5.66 -4.02
C VAL A 186 14.71 4.86 -4.61
N VAL A 187 14.56 3.63 -4.17
CA VAL A 187 13.48 2.73 -4.61
C VAL A 187 12.61 2.38 -3.42
N VAL A 188 11.33 2.70 -3.53
CA VAL A 188 10.31 2.41 -2.51
C VAL A 188 9.33 1.39 -3.06
N TRP A 189 9.31 0.21 -2.43
CA TRP A 189 8.25 -0.78 -2.62
C TRP A 189 7.10 -0.47 -1.68
N SER A 190 5.88 -0.55 -2.22
CA SER A 190 4.68 -0.23 -1.47
C SER A 190 3.52 -1.09 -1.93
N ARG A 191 2.54 -1.29 -1.04
CA ARG A 191 1.31 -2.03 -1.34
C ARG A 191 0.08 -1.21 -1.00
N LEU A 192 -1.03 -1.53 -1.65
CA LEU A 192 -2.34 -1.04 -1.27
C LEU A 192 -2.93 -1.94 -0.18
N SER A 193 -3.29 -1.36 0.96
CA SER A 193 -4.04 -2.03 2.02
C SER A 193 -5.48 -2.30 1.58
N THR A 194 -6.17 -3.24 2.24
CA THR A 194 -7.61 -3.50 2.01
C THR A 194 -8.49 -2.28 2.25
N SER A 195 -8.01 -1.34 3.08
CA SER A 195 -8.63 -0.04 3.34
C SER A 195 -8.38 1.01 2.24
N GLY A 196 -7.67 0.67 1.18
CA GLY A 196 -7.25 1.60 0.12
C GLY A 196 -6.08 2.52 0.51
N LYS A 197 -5.50 2.34 1.70
CA LYS A 197 -4.32 3.09 2.15
C LYS A 197 -3.04 2.47 1.58
N LYS A 198 -2.14 3.29 1.04
CA LYS A 198 -0.83 2.84 0.57
C LYS A 198 0.15 2.69 1.74
N GLU A 199 0.78 1.53 1.84
CA GLU A 199 1.76 1.17 2.88
C GLU A 199 3.13 0.93 2.26
N ASN A 200 4.18 1.50 2.83
CA ASN A 200 5.55 1.25 2.40
C ASN A 200 6.03 -0.09 2.96
N ILE A 201 6.58 -0.94 2.10
CA ILE A 201 7.15 -2.24 2.45
C ILE A 201 8.65 -2.09 2.71
N GLN A 202 9.35 -1.50 1.74
CA GLN A 202 10.80 -1.44 1.73
C GLN A 202 11.26 -0.16 1.03
N CYS A 203 12.31 0.46 1.55
CA CYS A 203 12.90 1.68 1.00
C CYS A 203 14.42 1.53 1.03
N ASP A 204 15.04 1.52 -0.13
CA ASP A 204 16.48 1.31 -0.28
C ASP A 204 17.08 2.26 -1.31
N THR A 205 18.40 2.42 -1.24
CA THR A 205 19.18 3.20 -2.21
C THR A 205 20.02 2.26 -3.06
N THR A 206 20.01 2.47 -4.38
CA THR A 206 20.79 1.67 -5.34
C THR A 206 21.50 2.55 -6.36
N LEU A 207 22.68 2.08 -6.80
CA LEU A 207 23.43 2.62 -7.94
C LEU A 207 23.02 1.96 -9.26
N GLN A 208 22.24 0.88 -9.20
CA GLN A 208 21.82 0.10 -10.35
C GLN A 208 20.49 0.64 -10.88
N SER A 209 20.25 0.46 -12.18
CA SER A 209 19.00 0.82 -12.85
C SER A 209 17.88 -0.22 -12.63
N PHE A 210 17.99 -0.99 -11.54
CA PHE A 210 17.02 -1.99 -11.12
C PHE A 210 17.16 -2.27 -9.62
N PHE A 211 16.09 -2.82 -9.04
CA PHE A 211 16.07 -3.29 -7.66
C PHE A 211 15.11 -4.47 -7.49
N TYR A 212 15.42 -5.39 -6.57
CA TYR A 212 14.64 -6.60 -6.34
C TYR A 212 13.96 -6.56 -4.98
N ILE A 213 12.75 -7.09 -4.91
CA ILE A 213 12.11 -7.51 -3.67
C ILE A 213 11.79 -9.00 -3.74
N GLU A 214 12.13 -9.73 -2.69
CA GLU A 214 11.82 -11.16 -2.58
C GLU A 214 10.35 -11.35 -2.23
N MET A 215 9.66 -12.20 -2.98
CA MET A 215 8.31 -12.65 -2.62
C MET A 215 8.42 -13.69 -1.52
N ASN A 216 8.27 -13.23 -0.29
CA ASN A 216 8.19 -14.05 0.91
C ASN A 216 7.06 -13.48 1.79
N SER A 217 6.44 -14.29 2.65
CA SER A 217 5.29 -13.87 3.46
C SER A 217 5.57 -12.72 4.46
N ILE A 218 6.80 -12.19 4.49
CA ILE A 218 7.26 -11.09 5.32
C ILE A 218 7.26 -9.78 4.50
N ASN A 219 7.85 -9.80 3.31
CA ASN A 219 8.01 -8.63 2.45
C ASN A 219 6.81 -8.45 1.51
N LEU A 220 6.35 -9.52 0.86
CA LEU A 220 5.29 -9.45 -0.15
C LEU A 220 4.46 -10.72 -0.10
N ARG A 221 3.22 -10.61 0.39
CA ARG A 221 2.29 -11.74 0.55
C ARG A 221 1.49 -11.94 -0.73
N LEU A 222 1.22 -13.20 -1.08
CA LEU A 222 0.24 -13.51 -2.10
C LEU A 222 -1.15 -13.02 -1.64
N GLY A 223 -1.88 -12.37 -2.53
CA GLY A 223 -3.17 -11.76 -2.22
C GLY A 223 -3.10 -10.29 -1.77
N ASP A 224 -1.91 -9.74 -1.56
CA ASP A 224 -1.76 -8.28 -1.44
C ASP A 224 -2.31 -7.63 -2.74
N THR A 225 -3.21 -6.65 -2.59
CA THR A 225 -4.10 -6.22 -3.69
C THR A 225 -3.36 -5.55 -4.85
N VAL A 226 -2.42 -4.66 -4.59
CA VAL A 226 -1.62 -4.03 -5.64
C VAL A 226 -0.28 -3.57 -5.07
N VAL A 227 0.82 -3.97 -5.71
CA VAL A 227 2.19 -3.58 -5.36
C VAL A 227 2.72 -2.56 -6.37
N PHE A 228 3.41 -1.54 -5.88
CA PHE A 228 4.02 -0.47 -6.67
C PHE A 228 5.49 -0.33 -6.34
N CYS A 229 6.29 -0.02 -7.37
CA CYS A 229 7.65 0.46 -7.23
C CYS A 229 7.69 1.95 -7.56
N THR A 230 8.09 2.77 -6.59
CA THR A 230 8.29 4.21 -6.77
C THR A 230 9.79 4.48 -6.79
N VAL A 231 10.27 5.21 -7.80
CA VAL A 231 11.70 5.48 -8.00
C VAL A 231 11.95 6.97 -8.04
N THR A 232 12.94 7.40 -7.27
CA THR A 232 13.43 8.78 -7.26
C THR A 232 14.91 8.78 -7.60
N ALA A 233 15.33 9.59 -8.57
CA ALA A 233 16.73 9.71 -8.95
C ALA A 233 17.38 10.92 -8.25
N PHE A 234 18.65 10.83 -7.91
CA PHE A 234 19.44 11.94 -7.36
C PHE A 234 20.92 11.83 -7.73
N MET A 235 21.64 12.94 -7.66
CA MET A 235 23.09 12.97 -7.90
C MET A 235 23.85 12.65 -6.62
N ARG A 236 24.96 11.91 -6.74
CA ARG A 236 25.81 11.51 -5.59
C ARG A 236 26.26 12.70 -4.73
N ASP A 237 26.53 13.83 -5.35
CA ASP A 237 27.14 15.00 -4.68
C ASP A 237 26.09 16.03 -4.20
N THR A 238 24.84 15.91 -4.64
CA THR A 238 23.71 16.81 -4.25
C THR A 238 22.46 15.96 -4.01
N ALA A 239 22.44 15.23 -2.90
CA ALA A 239 21.32 14.36 -2.52
C ALA A 239 20.01 15.13 -2.20
N GLU A 240 20.11 16.45 -2.04
CA GLU A 240 19.02 17.40 -1.82
C GLU A 240 18.26 17.70 -3.12
N GLN A 241 18.91 17.55 -4.28
CA GLN A 241 18.30 17.76 -5.59
C GLN A 241 17.86 16.44 -6.19
N GLN A 242 16.65 16.02 -5.79
CA GLN A 242 16.02 14.79 -6.25
C GLN A 242 15.08 15.06 -7.44
N SER A 243 14.90 14.06 -8.30
CA SER A 243 13.83 14.10 -9.29
C SER A 243 12.46 14.06 -8.61
N LEU A 244 11.41 14.34 -9.39
CA LEU A 244 10.08 13.90 -9.00
C LEU A 244 10.05 12.36 -8.90
N PRO A 245 9.34 11.80 -7.90
CA PRO A 245 9.15 10.37 -7.80
C PRO A 245 8.23 9.89 -8.94
N GLU A 246 8.65 8.83 -9.61
CA GLU A 246 7.84 8.17 -10.64
C GLU A 246 7.43 6.78 -10.17
N GLU A 247 6.24 6.35 -10.56
CA GLU A 247 5.63 5.12 -10.07
C GLU A 247 5.34 4.12 -11.20
N SER A 248 5.60 2.85 -10.94
CA SER A 248 5.25 1.75 -11.85
C SER A 248 3.74 1.53 -11.91
N LYS A 249 3.27 0.90 -12.99
CA LYS A 249 1.93 0.28 -12.97
C LYS A 249 1.81 -0.69 -11.78
N GLY A 250 0.63 -0.74 -11.18
CA GLY A 250 0.33 -1.66 -10.09
C GLY A 250 0.44 -3.12 -10.51
N PHE A 251 1.02 -3.95 -9.67
CA PHE A 251 1.14 -5.39 -9.86
C PHE A 251 0.29 -6.15 -8.83
N TYR A 252 -0.62 -7.01 -9.29
CA TYR A 252 -1.30 -7.98 -8.43
C TYR A 252 -0.46 -9.24 -8.32
N ALA A 253 -0.14 -9.67 -7.10
CA ALA A 253 0.65 -10.87 -6.82
C ALA A 253 -0.25 -11.99 -6.29
N GLY A 254 -0.71 -12.90 -7.16
CA GLY A 254 -1.57 -14.00 -6.74
C GLY A 254 -2.28 -14.72 -7.88
N ILE A 255 -3.32 -15.46 -7.53
CA ILE A 255 -4.27 -16.08 -8.45
C ILE A 255 -5.54 -15.22 -8.48
N LYS A 256 -6.05 -14.96 -9.68
CA LYS A 256 -7.30 -14.23 -9.88
C LYS A 256 -8.17 -14.86 -10.96
N PHE A 257 -9.47 -14.58 -10.88
CA PHE A 257 -10.44 -14.93 -11.90
C PHE A 257 -10.50 -13.84 -12.98
N SER A 258 -10.81 -14.26 -14.20
CA SER A 258 -11.10 -13.38 -15.34
C SER A 258 -12.31 -13.98 -16.09
N PRO A 259 -13.46 -13.28 -16.11
CA PRO A 259 -13.72 -11.96 -15.52
C PRO A 259 -13.78 -11.97 -13.97
N GLU A 260 -13.71 -10.79 -13.34
CA GLU A 260 -13.76 -10.61 -11.86
C GLU A 260 -15.17 -10.78 -11.27
N SER A 261 -16.20 -10.69 -12.12
CA SER A 261 -17.58 -11.02 -11.79
C SER A 261 -18.27 -11.57 -13.04
N LEU A 262 -19.27 -12.43 -12.83
CA LEU A 262 -20.00 -13.07 -13.91
C LEU A 262 -21.51 -12.83 -13.74
N GLN A 263 -22.17 -12.53 -14.86
CA GLN A 263 -23.62 -12.48 -14.95
C GLN A 263 -24.04 -13.54 -15.96
N ILE A 264 -24.79 -14.53 -15.50
CA ILE A 264 -25.29 -15.65 -16.30
C ILE A 264 -26.80 -15.73 -16.15
N ALA A 265 -27.47 -16.33 -17.12
CA ALA A 265 -28.92 -16.53 -17.09
C ALA A 265 -29.24 -18.01 -17.17
N GLU A 266 -30.43 -18.40 -16.74
CA GLU A 266 -30.97 -19.76 -16.85
C GLU A 266 -31.40 -20.08 -18.30
N ASP A 267 -30.47 -19.93 -19.25
CA ASP A 267 -30.69 -20.12 -20.69
C ASP A 267 -29.81 -21.22 -21.30
N ASP A 268 -29.27 -22.11 -20.45
CA ASP A 268 -28.37 -23.21 -20.80
C ASP A 268 -27.07 -22.78 -21.51
N LYS A 269 -26.70 -21.49 -21.46
CA LYS A 269 -25.44 -21.03 -22.06
C LYS A 269 -24.26 -21.25 -21.12
N GLU A 270 -23.19 -21.77 -21.71
CA GLU A 270 -21.90 -21.88 -21.04
C GLU A 270 -21.15 -20.54 -21.09
N HIS A 271 -20.54 -20.18 -19.97
CA HIS A 271 -19.71 -18.99 -19.85
C HIS A 271 -18.29 -19.34 -19.45
N ASP A 272 -17.32 -18.83 -20.21
CA ASP A 272 -15.90 -19.04 -19.91
C ASP A 272 -15.49 -18.28 -18.65
N LEU A 273 -14.85 -19.01 -17.73
CA LEU A 273 -14.24 -18.48 -16.53
C LEU A 273 -12.79 -18.94 -16.48
N THR A 274 -11.86 -17.98 -16.60
CA THR A 274 -10.43 -18.25 -16.59
C THR A 274 -9.83 -17.94 -15.24
N ILE A 275 -9.10 -18.89 -14.67
CA ILE A 275 -8.30 -18.71 -13.46
C ILE A 275 -6.85 -18.53 -13.92
N LEU A 276 -6.21 -17.44 -13.51
CA LEU A 276 -4.85 -17.13 -13.89
C LEU A 276 -3.97 -16.83 -12.68
N SER A 277 -2.74 -17.33 -12.69
CA SER A 277 -1.69 -16.95 -11.76
C SER A 277 -0.85 -15.84 -12.38
N THR A 278 -0.68 -14.74 -11.65
CA THR A 278 0.28 -13.68 -12.01
C THR A 278 1.68 -13.98 -11.50
N VAL A 279 1.86 -15.03 -10.69
CA VAL A 279 3.15 -15.40 -10.06
C VAL A 279 3.62 -16.74 -10.63
N PRO A 280 4.90 -16.90 -10.99
CA PRO A 280 5.41 -18.17 -11.50
C PRO A 280 5.24 -19.28 -10.48
N ILE A 281 4.81 -20.43 -10.98
CA ILE A 281 4.75 -21.66 -10.19
C ILE A 281 6.17 -22.24 -10.16
N VAL A 282 6.77 -22.28 -8.97
CA VAL A 282 8.14 -22.76 -8.80
C VAL A 282 8.15 -24.04 -7.99
N CYS A 283 8.66 -25.11 -8.59
CA CYS A 283 8.77 -26.43 -7.98
C CYS A 283 10.19 -26.71 -7.47
N PRO A 284 10.33 -27.28 -6.26
CA PRO A 284 11.63 -27.53 -5.64
C PRO A 284 12.42 -28.71 -6.24
N TRP A 285 11.80 -29.61 -7.00
CA TRP A 285 12.44 -30.76 -7.63
C TRP A 285 11.97 -30.98 -9.08
N HIS A 286 12.79 -31.67 -9.86
CA HIS A 286 12.58 -32.01 -11.28
C HIS A 286 11.41 -33.01 -11.47
N ASP A 287 10.20 -32.63 -11.05
CA ASP A 287 8.98 -33.28 -11.52
C ASP A 287 8.66 -32.70 -12.90
N ASP A 288 8.44 -33.58 -13.88
CA ASP A 288 8.17 -33.22 -15.28
C ASP A 288 6.86 -32.40 -15.46
N LEU A 289 6.04 -32.28 -14.41
CA LEU A 289 4.76 -31.55 -14.42
C LEU A 289 4.60 -30.68 -13.16
N CYS A 290 5.28 -29.54 -13.13
CA CYS A 290 5.10 -28.52 -12.09
C CYS A 290 3.72 -27.84 -12.24
N LYS A 291 2.81 -28.08 -11.30
CA LYS A 291 1.43 -27.57 -11.36
C LYS A 291 0.84 -27.27 -9.99
N ILE A 292 -0.04 -26.29 -9.86
CA ILE A 292 -0.86 -26.09 -8.65
C ILE A 292 -2.28 -26.54 -8.95
N THR A 293 -2.82 -27.45 -8.13
CA THR A 293 -4.23 -27.88 -8.23
C THR A 293 -5.09 -27.05 -7.30
N LEU A 294 -6.15 -26.45 -7.83
CA LEU A 294 -7.15 -25.69 -7.09
C LEU A 294 -8.44 -26.50 -6.99
N GLN A 295 -8.93 -26.71 -5.77
CA GLN A 295 -10.29 -27.17 -5.49
C GLN A 295 -11.24 -26.01 -5.69
N LEU A 296 -12.28 -26.20 -6.48
CA LEU A 296 -13.36 -25.23 -6.64
C LEU A 296 -14.52 -25.62 -5.73
N SER A 297 -15.14 -24.62 -5.10
CA SER A 297 -16.37 -24.76 -4.32
C SER A 297 -17.31 -23.58 -4.59
N ILE A 298 -18.61 -23.84 -4.49
CA ILE A 298 -19.65 -22.83 -4.67
C ILE A 298 -20.28 -22.56 -3.31
N GLU A 299 -20.39 -21.30 -2.94
CA GLU A 299 -21.10 -20.84 -1.75
C GLU A 299 -22.23 -19.91 -2.15
N ASP A 300 -23.45 -20.24 -1.76
CA ASP A 300 -24.61 -19.40 -1.98
C ASP A 300 -24.74 -18.35 -0.85
N LEU A 301 -24.92 -17.08 -1.23
CA LEU A 301 -25.07 -15.97 -0.27
C LEU A 301 -26.53 -15.72 0.12
N ALA A 302 -27.49 -16.29 -0.61
CA ALA A 302 -28.91 -16.02 -0.44
C ALA A 302 -29.61 -16.95 0.57
N SER A 303 -29.06 -18.12 0.91
CA SER A 303 -29.85 -19.17 1.54
C SER A 303 -29.40 -19.62 2.95
N GLN A 304 -30.28 -19.35 3.93
CA GLN A 304 -30.42 -20.11 5.19
C GLN A 304 -31.17 -21.45 4.99
N LEU A 305 -31.56 -21.77 3.76
CA LEU A 305 -32.25 -22.98 3.37
C LEU A 305 -31.32 -23.82 2.49
N LEU A 306 -31.36 -25.14 2.69
CA LEU A 306 -30.60 -26.14 1.93
C LEU A 306 -31.04 -26.13 0.45
N GLY A 307 -30.55 -25.16 -0.33
CA GLY A 307 -30.71 -25.09 -1.78
C GLY A 307 -29.56 -25.80 -2.49
N PHE A 308 -29.86 -26.48 -3.59
CA PHE A 308 -28.85 -27.00 -4.50
C PHE A 308 -28.11 -25.82 -5.15
N PRO A 309 -26.84 -25.97 -5.55
CA PRO A 309 -26.12 -24.87 -6.19
C PRO A 309 -26.77 -24.49 -7.53
N ASN A 310 -27.13 -23.22 -7.70
CA ASN A 310 -27.72 -22.68 -8.96
C ASN A 310 -26.68 -22.49 -10.08
N ILE A 311 -25.47 -23.03 -9.89
CA ILE A 311 -24.35 -22.94 -10.81
C ILE A 311 -23.71 -24.31 -10.92
N ALA A 312 -23.49 -24.75 -12.16
CA ALA A 312 -22.67 -25.90 -12.48
C ALA A 312 -21.34 -25.45 -13.07
N LEU A 313 -20.24 -26.08 -12.63
CA LEU A 313 -18.91 -25.88 -13.20
C LEU A 313 -18.53 -27.12 -14.01
N SER A 314 -17.84 -26.94 -15.13
CA SER A 314 -17.37 -28.07 -15.94
C SER A 314 -16.32 -28.94 -15.25
N SER A 315 -15.68 -28.43 -14.18
CA SER A 315 -14.79 -29.19 -13.31
C SER A 315 -14.82 -28.67 -11.88
N CYS A 316 -14.67 -29.58 -10.90
CA CYS A 316 -14.49 -29.23 -9.50
C CYS A 316 -13.02 -28.95 -9.12
N GLN A 317 -12.09 -29.26 -10.03
CA GLN A 317 -10.66 -29.05 -9.83
C GLN A 317 -10.02 -28.50 -11.11
N VAL A 318 -9.07 -27.58 -10.95
CA VAL A 318 -8.29 -27.07 -12.08
C VAL A 318 -6.80 -27.10 -11.76
N ASP A 319 -6.00 -27.45 -12.76
CA ASP A 319 -4.55 -27.46 -12.67
C ASP A 319 -3.97 -26.23 -13.35
N LEU A 320 -3.30 -25.37 -12.58
CA LEU A 320 -2.46 -24.32 -13.11
C LEU A 320 -1.08 -24.90 -13.42
N LEU A 321 -0.82 -25.17 -14.69
CA LEU A 321 0.47 -25.69 -15.16
C LEU A 321 1.50 -24.57 -15.23
N GLN A 322 2.75 -24.87 -14.86
CA GLN A 322 3.86 -23.94 -15.03
C GLN A 322 4.09 -23.67 -16.53
N VAL A 323 3.93 -22.41 -16.93
CA VAL A 323 4.30 -21.92 -18.26
C VAL A 323 5.21 -20.69 -18.13
N PRO A 324 6.00 -20.34 -19.16
CA PRO A 324 6.76 -19.09 -19.16
C PRO A 324 5.83 -17.88 -18.96
N CYS A 325 6.17 -17.00 -18.02
CA CYS A 325 5.37 -15.82 -17.75
C CYS A 325 5.32 -14.88 -18.97
N SER A 326 4.09 -14.55 -19.37
CA SER A 326 3.78 -13.38 -20.20
C SER A 326 3.65 -12.12 -19.33
N GLU A 327 3.42 -10.94 -19.91
CA GLU A 327 3.28 -9.68 -19.15
C GLU A 327 2.16 -9.70 -18.10
N SER A 328 1.15 -10.57 -18.23
CA SER A 328 -0.04 -10.59 -17.37
C SER A 328 -0.39 -11.95 -16.76
N SER A 329 0.22 -13.06 -17.21
CA SER A 329 -0.08 -14.41 -16.73
C SER A 329 1.14 -15.33 -16.79
N CYS A 330 1.34 -16.07 -15.71
CA CYS A 330 2.37 -17.11 -15.53
C CYS A 330 1.81 -18.54 -15.52
N ALA A 331 0.49 -18.67 -15.38
CA ALA A 331 -0.26 -19.91 -15.53
C ALA A 331 -1.72 -19.54 -15.73
N ALA A 332 -2.46 -20.33 -16.51
CA ALA A 332 -3.87 -20.14 -16.71
C ALA A 332 -4.57 -21.48 -16.91
N ALA A 333 -5.81 -21.56 -16.43
CA ALA A 333 -6.73 -22.65 -16.70
C ALA A 333 -8.12 -22.05 -16.95
N THR A 334 -8.84 -22.56 -17.94
CA THR A 334 -10.18 -22.11 -18.27
C THR A 334 -11.17 -23.23 -17.96
N LEU A 335 -12.26 -22.88 -17.29
CA LEU A 335 -13.42 -23.73 -17.07
C LEU A 335 -14.68 -23.00 -17.58
N THR A 336 -15.77 -23.73 -17.66
CA THR A 336 -17.08 -23.15 -18.02
C THR A 336 -17.99 -23.18 -16.80
N ALA A 337 -18.77 -22.11 -16.64
CA ALA A 337 -19.80 -21.97 -15.64
C ALA A 337 -21.16 -21.82 -16.34
N THR A 338 -22.15 -22.55 -15.85
CA THR A 338 -23.51 -22.58 -16.42
C THR A 338 -24.52 -22.42 -15.30
N ALA A 339 -25.59 -21.66 -15.54
CA ALA A 339 -26.69 -21.56 -14.60
C ALA A 339 -27.46 -22.89 -14.59
N VAL A 340 -27.84 -23.37 -13.41
CA VAL A 340 -28.70 -24.54 -13.30
C VAL A 340 -30.14 -24.07 -13.49
N THR A 341 -30.78 -24.48 -14.58
CA THR A 341 -32.21 -24.24 -14.81
C THR A 341 -33.04 -25.07 -13.84
N ASP A 342 -33.75 -24.43 -12.92
CA ASP A 342 -34.59 -25.13 -11.93
C ASP A 342 -36.10 -25.09 -12.26
N PHE A 343 -36.45 -24.39 -13.36
CA PHE A 343 -37.82 -24.17 -13.83
C PHE A 343 -38.74 -23.45 -12.83
N ALA A 344 -38.19 -22.89 -11.75
CA ALA A 344 -38.90 -22.05 -10.80
C ALA A 344 -38.73 -20.58 -11.18
N GLN A 345 -39.62 -19.72 -10.69
CA GLN A 345 -39.44 -18.28 -10.76
C GLN A 345 -39.13 -17.80 -9.34
N ASP A 346 -37.86 -17.77 -8.97
CA ASP A 346 -37.40 -17.62 -7.59
C ASP A 346 -36.43 -16.45 -7.35
N GLU A 347 -36.45 -15.47 -8.28
CA GLU A 347 -35.64 -14.25 -8.28
C GLU A 347 -34.14 -14.50 -8.55
N ASN A 348 -33.38 -13.41 -8.75
CA ASN A 348 -31.96 -13.53 -9.07
C ASN A 348 -31.15 -13.97 -7.85
N HIS A 349 -30.32 -15.00 -8.03
CA HIS A 349 -29.43 -15.52 -6.98
C HIS A 349 -28.00 -15.00 -7.11
N ILE A 350 -27.32 -14.94 -5.97
CA ILE A 350 -25.92 -14.52 -5.90
C ILE A 350 -25.12 -15.59 -5.21
N SER A 351 -24.15 -16.15 -5.91
CA SER A 351 -23.21 -17.13 -5.37
C SER A 351 -21.76 -16.67 -5.54
N ARG A 352 -20.85 -17.30 -4.81
CA ARG A 352 -19.40 -17.13 -4.92
C ARG A 352 -18.77 -18.43 -5.33
N ILE A 353 -17.88 -18.38 -6.32
CA ILE A 353 -16.99 -19.49 -6.61
C ILE A 353 -15.67 -19.20 -5.89
N ARG A 354 -15.28 -20.13 -5.01
CA ARG A 354 -14.03 -20.12 -4.26
C ARG A 354 -13.04 -21.08 -4.90
N ALA A 355 -11.75 -20.76 -4.81
CA ALA A 355 -10.67 -21.62 -5.25
C ALA A 355 -9.67 -21.82 -4.11
N GLU A 356 -9.39 -23.06 -3.73
CA GLU A 356 -8.47 -23.39 -2.64
C GLU A 356 -7.34 -24.32 -3.14
N PRO A 357 -6.05 -23.98 -2.93
CA PRO A 357 -4.96 -24.84 -3.35
C PRO A 357 -4.88 -26.12 -2.52
N ILE A 358 -4.81 -27.29 -3.18
CA ILE A 358 -4.74 -28.60 -2.52
C ILE A 358 -3.29 -29.11 -2.49
N GLY A 359 -2.86 -29.64 -1.33
CA GLY A 359 -1.71 -30.55 -1.24
C GLY A 359 -0.32 -29.93 -1.48
N TRP A 360 -0.19 -28.60 -1.49
CA TRP A 360 1.07 -27.94 -1.85
C TRP A 360 2.04 -27.79 -0.66
N ARG A 361 3.31 -28.13 -0.88
CA ARG A 361 4.38 -28.10 0.15
C ARG A 361 5.19 -26.80 0.18
N ASN A 362 5.01 -25.89 -0.78
CA ASN A 362 5.71 -24.61 -0.80
C ASN A 362 5.01 -23.60 0.14
N LEU A 363 5.75 -23.03 1.09
CA LEU A 363 5.28 -22.07 2.08
C LEU A 363 4.59 -20.84 1.47
N LEU A 364 4.94 -20.47 0.22
CA LEU A 364 4.36 -19.31 -0.46
C LEU A 364 2.84 -19.49 -0.72
N TRP A 365 2.43 -20.69 -1.14
CA TRP A 365 1.06 -20.97 -1.60
C TRP A 365 0.20 -21.67 -0.52
N GLY A 366 0.82 -22.37 0.43
CA GLY A 366 0.11 -23.24 1.38
C GLY A 366 -0.81 -22.54 2.40
N ALA A 367 -0.80 -21.21 2.47
CA ALA A 367 -1.69 -20.41 3.33
C ALA A 367 -2.38 -19.27 2.55
N TYR A 368 -2.36 -19.33 1.22
CA TYR A 368 -2.93 -18.30 0.36
C TYR A 368 -4.30 -18.74 -0.17
N THR A 369 -5.30 -17.88 0.03
CA THR A 369 -6.64 -18.03 -0.53
C THR A 369 -6.85 -16.92 -1.58
N PRO A 370 -7.02 -17.28 -2.87
CA PRO A 370 -7.43 -16.37 -3.93
C PRO A 370 -8.73 -15.63 -3.62
N ASN A 371 -8.95 -14.48 -4.26
CA ASN A 371 -10.22 -13.77 -4.15
C ASN A 371 -11.33 -14.54 -4.87
N ASP A 372 -12.49 -14.66 -4.22
CA ASP A 372 -13.68 -15.29 -4.78
C ASP A 372 -14.21 -14.51 -6.00
N VAL A 373 -14.79 -15.21 -6.96
CA VAL A 373 -15.56 -14.56 -8.05
C VAL A 373 -17.04 -14.55 -7.68
N LYS A 374 -17.67 -13.38 -7.81
CA LYS A 374 -19.10 -13.20 -7.63
C LYS A 374 -19.81 -13.59 -8.92
N VAL A 375 -20.79 -14.48 -8.81
CA VAL A 375 -21.68 -14.86 -9.92
C VAL A 375 -23.10 -14.45 -9.56
N THR A 376 -23.76 -13.76 -10.49
CA THR A 376 -25.18 -13.44 -10.40
C THR A 376 -25.92 -14.26 -11.45
N VAL A 377 -26.84 -15.10 -10.99
CA VAL A 377 -27.71 -15.90 -11.83
C VAL A 377 -29.00 -15.11 -12.04
N GLN A 378 -29.33 -14.87 -13.29
CA GLN A 378 -30.57 -14.21 -13.69
C GLN A 378 -31.65 -15.25 -13.92
N ASP A 379 -32.71 -15.15 -13.12
CA ASP A 379 -33.94 -15.92 -13.28
C ASP A 379 -34.64 -15.51 -14.59
N LEU A 380 -35.07 -16.51 -15.35
CA LEU A 380 -35.77 -16.34 -16.62
C LEU A 380 -37.19 -16.90 -16.51
N PRO A 381 -38.18 -16.25 -17.14
CA PRO A 381 -39.56 -16.73 -17.06
C PRO A 381 -39.69 -18.13 -17.67
N THR A 382 -40.14 -19.08 -16.87
CA THR A 382 -40.30 -20.47 -17.27
C THR A 382 -41.69 -20.71 -17.89
N GLY A 383 -41.72 -21.54 -18.93
CA GLY A 383 -42.97 -21.94 -19.57
C GLY A 383 -43.74 -22.90 -18.68
N ASN A 384 -44.92 -22.50 -18.21
CA ASN A 384 -45.78 -23.36 -17.39
C ASN A 384 -46.68 -24.26 -18.25
N CYS A 385 -46.61 -25.58 -18.03
CA CYS A 385 -47.53 -26.55 -18.60
C CYS A 385 -48.67 -26.85 -17.62
N TYR A 386 -49.90 -26.54 -18.01
CA TYR A 386 -51.08 -26.90 -17.24
C TYR A 386 -51.75 -28.12 -17.90
N SER A 387 -51.76 -29.27 -17.24
CA SER A 387 -52.62 -30.38 -17.64
C SER A 387 -53.96 -30.26 -16.90
N PHE A 388 -55.01 -29.86 -17.61
CA PHE A 388 -56.36 -29.99 -17.09
C PHE A 388 -56.81 -31.44 -17.34
N THR A 389 -57.20 -32.17 -16.30
CA THR A 389 -57.69 -33.53 -16.42
C THR A 389 -59.11 -33.53 -17.04
N ASP A 390 -59.15 -33.45 -18.37
CA ASP A 390 -60.21 -33.80 -19.30
C ASP A 390 -59.48 -34.39 -20.54
N PRO A 391 -59.99 -35.38 -21.31
CA PRO A 391 -59.17 -36.35 -22.07
C PRO A 391 -58.45 -35.79 -23.31
N HIS A 392 -58.35 -34.47 -23.45
CA HIS A 392 -57.71 -33.80 -24.58
C HIS A 392 -56.38 -33.18 -24.12
N ILE A 393 -55.27 -33.85 -24.44
CA ILE A 393 -53.93 -33.29 -24.27
C ILE A 393 -53.69 -32.33 -25.44
N ILE A 394 -53.49 -31.03 -25.16
CA ILE A 394 -52.98 -30.07 -26.14
C ILE A 394 -51.46 -30.00 -25.95
N THR A 395 -50.72 -30.53 -26.91
CA THR A 395 -49.25 -30.40 -26.99
C THR A 395 -48.86 -29.29 -27.96
N PHE A 396 -47.65 -28.73 -27.80
CA PHE A 396 -47.14 -27.62 -28.60
C PHE A 396 -47.08 -27.96 -30.11
N ASP A 397 -48.12 -27.55 -30.83
CA ASP A 397 -48.08 -27.09 -32.22
C ASP A 397 -49.27 -26.12 -32.40
N GLY A 398 -48.98 -24.83 -32.22
CA GLY A 398 -49.94 -23.73 -32.32
C GLY A 398 -49.37 -22.42 -31.83
#